data_AF-A0A3N1A7W8-F1
#
_entry.id   AF-A0A3N1A7W8-F1
#
_cell.length_a   1.000
_cell.length_b   1.000
_cell.length_c   1.000
_cell.angle_alpha   90.00
_cell.angle_beta   90.00
_cell.angle_gamma   90.00
#
_symmetry.space_group_name_H-M   'P 1'
#
loop_
_entity.id
_entity.type
_entity.pdbx_description
1 polymer ?
#
loop_
_entity_poly.entity_id
_entity_poly.type
_entity_poly.pdbx_seq_one_letter_code
_entity_poly.pdbx_strand_id
1 'polypeptide(L)'
;MGADMTLRSLYLPTRHTINRTAATDTIRRLCRQATADDLRVLIDHGWVADEVHSSADTWTDEALSARAAPLRLAAETELLHLFDRFARSLGHRDVIRYRFDNGDEGIDAYQTGGLSSGDDPTDAHSAWDIVFDTGRLPDTWTDQIRAAAGLLHPWGTGPAVTTVTFRAWA
;
A
#
# COMPACT_ATOMS: atom_id res chain seq x y z
N MET A 1 -7.83 -25.54 -12.97
CA MET A 1 -7.49 -24.96 -11.66
C MET A 1 -8.08 -23.56 -11.68
N GLY A 2 -9.05 -23.25 -10.81
CA GLY A 2 -9.73 -21.95 -10.83
C GLY A 2 -8.87 -20.87 -10.19
N ALA A 3 -8.87 -19.66 -10.73
CA ALA A 3 -8.30 -18.49 -10.07
C ALA A 3 -9.34 -17.93 -9.07
N ASP A 4 -8.92 -17.60 -7.85
CA ASP A 4 -9.76 -16.81 -6.97
C ASP A 4 -9.73 -15.36 -7.46
N MET A 5 -10.87 -14.68 -7.45
CA MET A 5 -10.93 -13.25 -7.68
C MET A 5 -10.89 -12.51 -6.35
N THR A 6 -10.20 -11.37 -6.33
CA THR A 6 -9.98 -10.56 -5.14
C THR A 6 -10.52 -9.16 -5.36
N LEU A 7 -11.54 -8.74 -4.64
CA LEU A 7 -12.04 -7.37 -4.66
C LEU A 7 -11.43 -6.57 -3.51
N ARG A 8 -10.75 -5.47 -3.84
CA ARG A 8 -10.23 -4.49 -2.89
C ARG A 8 -11.15 -3.29 -2.83
N SER A 9 -11.50 -2.84 -1.63
CA SER A 9 -12.29 -1.62 -1.42
C SER A 9 -11.61 -0.68 -0.43
N LEU A 10 -11.61 0.63 -0.74
CA LEU A 10 -11.16 1.69 0.16
C LEU A 10 -12.22 2.79 0.25
N TYR A 11 -12.15 3.59 1.31
CA TYR A 11 -13.18 4.57 1.64
C TYR A 11 -12.58 5.95 1.92
N LEU A 12 -13.20 6.98 1.35
CA LEU A 12 -12.89 8.39 1.60
C LEU A 12 -14.17 9.14 1.99
N PRO A 13 -14.10 10.23 2.78
CA PRO A 13 -15.25 11.09 2.97
C PRO A 13 -15.72 11.65 1.62
N THR A 14 -17.02 11.86 1.43
CA THR A 14 -17.52 12.41 0.17
C THR A 14 -16.83 13.73 -0.15
N ARG A 15 -16.51 13.93 -1.44
CA ARG A 15 -15.89 15.17 -1.97
C ARG A 15 -14.45 15.41 -1.48
N HIS A 16 -13.88 14.48 -0.72
CA HIS A 16 -12.48 14.50 -0.35
C HIS A 16 -11.65 13.66 -1.32
N THR A 17 -10.37 13.99 -1.40
CA THR A 17 -9.35 13.21 -2.09
C THR A 17 -8.34 12.71 -1.08
N ILE A 18 -7.47 11.79 -1.51
CA ILE A 18 -6.32 11.37 -0.69
C ILE A 18 -5.53 12.59 -0.24
N ASN A 19 -5.24 12.69 1.06
CA ASN A 19 -4.35 13.70 1.61
C ASN A 19 -2.89 13.37 1.28
N ARG A 20 -2.49 13.75 0.06
CA ARG A 20 -1.15 13.43 -0.48
C ARG A 20 -0.04 14.03 0.36
N THR A 21 -0.22 15.25 0.87
CA THR A 21 0.78 15.95 1.67
C THR A 21 1.06 15.20 2.96
N ALA A 22 0.02 14.91 3.76
CA ALA A 22 0.19 14.23 5.04
C ALA A 22 0.75 12.80 4.89
N ALA A 23 0.29 12.06 3.87
CA ALA A 23 0.82 10.73 3.57
C ALA A 23 2.28 10.76 3.13
N THR A 24 2.66 11.70 2.26
CA THR A 24 4.06 11.91 1.82
C THR A 24 4.96 12.21 3.02
N ASP A 25 4.54 13.12 3.89
CA ASP A 25 5.33 13.48 5.08
C ASP A 25 5.44 12.31 6.06
N THR A 26 4.39 11.49 6.17
CA THR A 26 4.41 10.25 6.95
C THR A 26 5.38 9.24 6.37
N ILE A 27 5.36 8.99 5.07
CA ILE A 27 6.30 8.08 4.38
C ILE A 27 7.75 8.54 4.61
N ARG A 28 8.04 9.83 4.41
CA ARG A 28 9.37 10.41 4.66
C ARG A 28 9.81 10.20 6.11
N ARG A 29 8.92 10.46 7.07
CA ARG A 29 9.20 10.27 8.49
C ARG A 29 9.53 8.81 8.79
N LEU A 30 8.70 7.87 8.32
CA LEU A 30 8.90 6.43 8.51
C LEU A 30 10.24 5.98 7.93
N CYS A 31 10.56 6.37 6.70
CA CYS A 31 11.81 6.01 6.05
C CYS A 31 13.03 6.59 6.78
N ARG A 32 12.97 7.86 7.22
CA ARG A 32 14.07 8.47 8.00
C ARG A 32 14.31 7.79 9.33
N GLN A 33 13.25 7.27 9.95
CA GLN A 33 13.27 6.62 11.27
C GLN A 33 13.45 5.10 11.19
N ALA A 34 13.48 4.53 9.98
CA ALA A 34 13.53 3.08 9.77
C ALA A 34 14.74 2.45 10.47
N THR A 35 14.46 1.43 11.27
CA THR A 35 15.44 0.57 11.93
C THR A 35 16.08 -0.40 10.92
N ALA A 36 17.11 -1.14 11.34
CA ALA A 36 17.67 -2.20 10.51
C ALA A 36 16.62 -3.27 10.18
N ASP A 37 15.76 -3.61 11.15
CA ASP A 37 14.66 -4.57 10.97
C ASP A 37 13.62 -4.07 9.96
N ASP A 38 13.22 -2.80 10.05
CA ASP A 38 12.29 -2.19 9.07
C ASP A 38 12.86 -2.26 7.65
N LEU A 39 14.15 -1.91 7.49
CA LEU A 39 14.84 -1.96 6.20
C LEU A 39 14.94 -3.39 5.67
N ARG A 40 15.20 -4.36 6.54
CA ARG A 40 15.23 -5.79 6.19
C ARG A 40 13.89 -6.25 5.66
N VAL A 41 12.78 -5.92 6.33
CA VAL A 41 11.43 -6.23 5.86
C VAL A 41 11.20 -5.66 4.45
N LEU A 42 11.56 -4.40 4.21
CA LEU A 42 11.38 -3.77 2.89
C LEU A 42 12.19 -4.46 1.78
N ILE A 43 13.39 -4.96 2.09
CA ILE A 43 14.25 -5.69 1.15
C ILE A 43 13.71 -7.10 0.90
N ASP A 44 13.43 -7.87 1.97
CA ASP A 44 12.96 -9.25 1.91
C ASP A 44 11.64 -9.36 1.11
N HIS A 45 10.83 -8.30 1.13
CA HIS A 45 9.57 -8.22 0.42
C HIS A 45 9.63 -7.44 -0.91
N GLY A 46 10.82 -7.04 -1.35
CA GLY A 46 11.04 -6.48 -2.70
C GLY A 46 10.48 -5.08 -2.92
N TRP A 47 10.25 -4.30 -1.86
CA TRP A 47 9.94 -2.87 -1.97
C TRP A 47 11.17 -1.99 -2.17
N VAL A 48 12.36 -2.51 -1.92
CA VAL A 48 13.61 -1.83 -2.22
C VAL A 48 14.44 -2.78 -3.06
N ALA A 49 14.70 -2.40 -4.31
CA ALA A 49 15.64 -3.13 -5.14
C ALA A 49 17.05 -2.96 -4.55
N ASP A 50 17.69 -4.06 -4.19
CA ASP A 50 19.14 -4.05 -3.97
C ASP A 50 19.81 -4.69 -5.20
N GLU A 51 20.59 -3.87 -5.91
CA GLU A 51 21.49 -4.33 -6.98
C GLU A 51 22.49 -5.37 -6.46
N VAL A 52 22.66 -5.51 -5.14
CA VAL A 52 23.55 -6.47 -4.48
C VAL A 52 22.79 -7.74 -4.04
N HIS A 53 21.95 -8.32 -4.90
CA HIS A 53 21.44 -9.67 -4.67
C HIS A 53 22.53 -10.72 -4.91
N SER A 54 23.37 -10.98 -3.91
CA SER A 54 24.18 -12.19 -3.86
C SER A 54 24.26 -12.73 -2.43
N SER A 55 23.35 -13.66 -2.12
CA SER A 55 23.28 -14.53 -0.93
C SER A 55 22.67 -13.95 0.35
N ALA A 56 21.76 -14.74 0.94
CA ALA A 56 21.07 -14.46 2.19
C ALA A 56 22.00 -14.37 3.42
N ASP A 57 23.26 -14.79 3.28
CA ASP A 57 24.28 -14.75 4.34
C ASP A 57 24.97 -13.38 4.49
N THR A 58 24.66 -12.40 3.64
CA THR A 58 25.35 -11.10 3.62
C THR A 58 24.65 -9.99 4.43
N TRP A 59 23.42 -10.23 4.91
CA TRP A 59 22.63 -9.24 5.66
C TRP A 59 22.76 -9.45 7.17
N THR A 60 23.94 -9.12 7.70
CA THR A 60 24.12 -8.92 9.14
C THR A 60 23.62 -7.54 9.56
N ASP A 61 23.24 -7.38 10.83
CA ASP A 61 22.81 -6.09 11.39
C ASP A 61 23.86 -4.99 11.20
N GLU A 62 25.14 -5.37 11.21
CA GLU A 62 26.27 -4.48 10.96
C GLU A 62 26.31 -3.99 9.50
N ALA A 63 26.05 -4.89 8.53
CA ALA A 63 25.98 -4.53 7.11
C ALA A 63 24.78 -3.62 6.82
N LEU A 64 23.62 -3.90 7.43
CA LEU A 64 22.43 -3.04 7.36
C LEU A 64 22.70 -1.66 7.96
N SER A 65 23.35 -1.61 9.12
CA SER A 65 23.68 -0.35 9.80
C SER A 65 24.64 0.51 8.97
N ALA A 66 25.65 -0.10 8.36
CA ALA A 66 26.59 0.60 7.48
C ALA A 66 25.93 1.17 6.21
N ARG A 67 24.88 0.50 5.70
CA ARG A 67 24.12 0.91 4.51
C ARG A 67 22.78 1.60 4.84
N ALA A 68 22.50 1.91 6.11
CA ALA A 68 21.18 2.38 6.52
C ALA A 68 20.78 3.69 5.83
N ALA A 69 21.70 4.66 5.71
CA ALA A 69 21.40 5.94 5.07
C ALA A 69 20.97 5.80 3.58
N PRO A 70 21.73 5.13 2.70
CA PRO A 70 21.30 4.93 1.32
C PRO A 70 20.04 4.05 1.21
N LEU A 71 19.88 3.03 2.07
CA LEU A 71 18.69 2.18 2.07
C LEU A 71 17.42 2.96 2.47
N ARG A 72 17.50 3.83 3.47
CA ARG A 72 16.39 4.72 3.87
C ARG A 72 15.98 5.66 2.73
N LEU A 73 16.95 6.18 1.99
CA LEU A 73 16.68 7.05 0.85
C LEU A 73 16.03 6.29 -0.32
N ALA A 74 16.51 5.07 -0.59
CA ALA A 74 15.92 4.19 -1.60
C ALA A 74 14.48 3.81 -1.23
N ALA A 75 14.25 3.41 0.03
CA ALA A 75 12.93 3.15 0.58
C ALA A 75 12.00 4.38 0.46
N GLU A 76 12.48 5.57 0.82
CA GLU A 76 11.70 6.81 0.68
C GLU A 76 11.30 7.04 -0.77
N THR A 77 12.24 6.90 -1.71
CA THR A 77 11.99 7.12 -3.13
C THR A 77 10.94 6.15 -3.67
N GLU A 78 11.08 4.86 -3.38
CA GLU A 78 10.20 3.83 -3.89
C GLU A 78 8.81 3.92 -3.26
N LEU A 79 8.71 4.05 -1.93
CA LEU A 79 7.40 4.18 -1.26
C LEU A 79 6.65 5.44 -1.70
N LEU A 80 7.35 6.54 -1.97
CA LEU A 80 6.72 7.74 -2.54
C LEU A 80 6.24 7.50 -3.98
N HIS A 81 7.02 6.79 -4.80
CA HIS A 81 6.61 6.40 -6.15
C HIS A 81 5.34 5.54 -6.13
N LEU A 82 5.31 4.54 -5.26
CA LEU A 82 4.19 3.62 -5.07
C LEU A 82 2.95 4.33 -4.56
N PHE A 83 3.13 5.25 -3.61
CA PHE A 83 2.02 6.06 -3.11
C PHE A 83 1.45 7.00 -4.18
N ASP A 84 2.29 7.58 -5.03
CA ASP A 84 1.81 8.38 -6.16
C ASP A 84 1.08 7.52 -7.21
N ARG A 85 1.59 6.30 -7.48
CA ARG A 85 0.91 5.31 -8.34
C ARG A 85 -0.46 4.95 -7.77
N PHE A 86 -0.55 4.67 -6.47
CA PHE A 86 -1.81 4.47 -5.75
C PHE A 86 -2.75 5.67 -5.94
N ALA A 87 -2.28 6.88 -5.65
CA ALA A 87 -3.13 8.06 -5.70
C ALA A 87 -3.62 8.42 -7.12
N ARG A 88 -2.87 8.06 -8.16
CA ARG A 88 -3.31 8.17 -9.57
C ARG A 88 -4.30 7.09 -9.95
N SER A 89 -4.12 5.88 -9.43
CA SER A 89 -4.98 4.74 -9.76
C SER A 89 -6.45 4.94 -9.41
N LEU A 90 -6.79 5.79 -8.43
CA LEU A 90 -8.19 6.09 -8.08
C LEU A 90 -9.04 6.62 -9.26
N GLY A 91 -8.41 7.22 -10.26
CA GLY A 91 -9.07 7.71 -11.47
C GLY A 91 -8.94 6.79 -12.68
N HIS A 92 -8.35 5.60 -12.53
CA HIS A 92 -8.21 4.66 -13.63
C HIS A 92 -9.54 3.98 -13.98
N ARG A 93 -9.62 3.48 -15.22
CA ARG A 93 -10.83 2.84 -15.77
C ARG A 93 -11.25 1.54 -15.08
N ASP A 94 -10.32 0.92 -14.37
CA ASP A 94 -10.43 -0.33 -13.62
C ASP A 94 -10.75 -0.09 -12.14
N VAL A 95 -11.04 1.15 -11.76
CA VAL A 95 -11.56 1.54 -10.45
C VAL A 95 -13.00 2.01 -10.59
N ILE A 96 -13.90 1.39 -9.81
CA ILE A 96 -15.30 1.80 -9.73
C ILE A 96 -15.50 2.61 -8.45
N ARG A 97 -16.13 3.78 -8.57
CA ARG A 97 -16.50 4.64 -7.44
C ARG A 97 -18.00 4.57 -7.20
N TYR A 98 -18.37 4.27 -5.95
CA TYR A 98 -19.73 4.35 -5.44
C TYR A 98 -19.81 5.46 -4.41
N ARG A 99 -20.87 6.26 -4.47
CA ARG A 99 -21.13 7.32 -3.48
C ARG A 99 -22.33 6.96 -2.63
N PHE A 100 -22.16 7.06 -1.32
CA PHE A 100 -23.20 6.93 -0.32
C PHE A 100 -23.24 8.26 0.46
N ASP A 101 -24.15 9.16 0.10
CA ASP A 101 -24.23 10.53 0.63
C ASP A 101 -25.68 10.83 1.04
N ASN A 102 -25.86 11.50 2.18
CA ASN A 102 -27.16 11.95 2.67
C ASN A 102 -27.41 13.47 2.45
N GLY A 103 -26.46 14.18 1.84
CA GLY A 103 -26.51 15.61 1.54
C GLY A 103 -25.45 16.42 2.28
N ASP A 104 -25.20 16.06 3.54
CA ASP A 104 -24.27 16.75 4.45
C ASP A 104 -23.00 15.93 4.72
N GLU A 105 -23.14 14.61 4.85
CA GLU A 105 -22.05 13.67 5.12
C GLU A 105 -22.20 12.40 4.28
N GLY A 106 -21.07 11.77 3.98
CA GLY A 106 -21.10 10.48 3.29
C GLY A 106 -19.72 9.91 3.02
N ILE A 107 -19.73 8.85 2.22
CA ILE A 107 -18.56 8.06 1.87
C ILE A 107 -18.51 7.84 0.36
N ASP A 108 -17.35 8.07 -0.23
CA ASP A 108 -16.99 7.54 -1.54
C ASP A 108 -16.22 6.22 -1.34
N ALA A 109 -16.78 5.12 -1.83
CA ALA A 109 -16.14 3.81 -1.86
C ALA A 109 -15.52 3.58 -3.24
N TYR A 110 -14.22 3.28 -3.26
CA TYR A 110 -13.49 2.92 -4.47
C TYR A 110 -13.23 1.43 -4.46
N GLN A 111 -13.46 0.75 -5.58
CA GLN A 111 -13.29 -0.69 -5.70
C GLN A 111 -12.45 -1.06 -6.92
N THR A 112 -11.58 -2.04 -6.76
CA THR A 112 -10.83 -2.65 -7.88
C THR A 112 -10.72 -4.16 -7.69
N GLY A 113 -10.67 -4.89 -8.81
CA GLY A 113 -10.66 -6.35 -8.86
C GLY A 113 -9.28 -6.93 -9.17
N GLY A 114 -9.05 -8.16 -8.68
CA GLY A 114 -7.81 -8.93 -8.65
C GLY A 114 -8.05 -10.41 -9.00
N LEU A 115 -7.00 -11.16 -9.34
CA LEU A 115 -6.96 -12.59 -9.63
C LEU A 115 -5.84 -13.15 -8.77
N SER A 116 -6.05 -14.32 -8.17
CA SER A 116 -5.16 -14.89 -7.17
C SER A 116 -3.95 -15.63 -7.75
N SER A 117 -3.87 -15.80 -9.08
CA SER A 117 -2.78 -16.50 -9.73
C SER A 117 -2.52 -16.00 -11.16
N GLY A 118 -1.32 -15.47 -11.40
CA GLY A 118 -0.81 -15.08 -12.72
C GLY A 118 -1.28 -13.71 -13.17
N ASP A 119 -0.30 -12.81 -13.39
CA ASP A 119 -0.39 -11.40 -13.79
C ASP A 119 -1.37 -10.52 -13.01
N ASP A 120 -0.94 -9.29 -12.70
CA ASP A 120 -1.82 -8.29 -12.09
C ASP A 120 -3.01 -8.04 -13.05
N PRO A 121 -4.24 -8.38 -12.67
CA PRO A 121 -5.36 -8.34 -13.62
C PRO A 121 -5.84 -6.91 -13.91
N THR A 122 -5.43 -5.94 -13.09
CA THR A 122 -5.69 -4.52 -13.30
C THR A 122 -4.52 -3.69 -12.79
N ASP A 123 -4.24 -2.56 -13.43
CA ASP A 123 -3.13 -1.67 -13.06
C ASP A 123 -3.36 -1.06 -11.67
N ALA A 124 -4.63 -0.84 -11.31
CA ALA A 124 -5.04 -0.34 -10.01
C ALA A 124 -4.89 -1.36 -8.88
N HIS A 125 -5.07 -2.67 -9.15
CA HIS A 125 -4.96 -3.68 -8.09
C HIS A 125 -3.59 -3.65 -7.40
N SER A 126 -2.48 -3.75 -8.16
CA SER A 126 -1.13 -3.68 -7.58
C SER A 126 -0.73 -2.27 -7.14
N ALA A 127 -1.29 -1.22 -7.76
CA ALA A 127 -1.07 0.14 -7.27
C ALA A 127 -1.57 0.33 -5.83
N TRP A 128 -2.50 -0.48 -5.34
CA TRP A 128 -3.08 -0.35 -4.00
C TRP A 128 -2.28 -1.08 -2.91
N ASP A 129 -1.23 -1.83 -3.24
CA ASP A 129 -0.44 -2.61 -2.26
C ASP A 129 0.11 -1.76 -1.12
N ILE A 130 0.55 -0.52 -1.40
CA ILE A 130 1.06 0.43 -0.38
C ILE A 130 0.04 0.72 0.74
N VAL A 131 -1.26 0.53 0.49
CA VAL A 131 -2.32 0.68 1.49
C VAL A 131 -3.13 -0.58 1.72
N PHE A 132 -2.77 -1.74 1.16
CA PHE A 132 -3.45 -3.03 1.41
C PHE A 132 -2.52 -4.06 2.01
N ASP A 133 -1.29 -4.10 1.56
CA ASP A 133 -0.31 -5.09 1.96
C ASP A 133 0.26 -4.75 3.34
N THR A 134 -0.15 -5.53 4.34
CA THR A 134 0.37 -5.44 5.71
C THR A 134 1.51 -6.43 5.95
N GLY A 135 1.85 -7.28 4.98
CA GLY A 135 2.90 -8.28 5.12
C GLY A 135 4.22 -7.83 4.53
N ARG A 136 4.19 -6.94 3.53
CA ARG A 136 5.40 -6.47 2.84
C ARG A 136 5.98 -5.18 3.43
N LEU A 137 5.19 -4.43 4.21
CA LEU A 137 5.67 -3.24 4.91
C LEU A 137 5.94 -3.55 6.39
N PRO A 138 6.85 -2.81 7.05
CA PRO A 138 7.06 -2.98 8.48
C PRO A 138 5.77 -2.72 9.28
N ASP A 139 5.70 -3.33 10.46
CA ASP A 139 4.53 -3.29 11.31
C ASP A 139 4.03 -1.87 11.53
N THR A 140 2.71 -1.67 11.43
CA THR A 140 1.99 -0.39 11.57
C THR A 140 2.22 0.65 10.47
N TRP A 141 3.19 0.48 9.57
CA TRP A 141 3.47 1.49 8.53
C TRP A 141 2.28 1.68 7.61
N THR A 142 1.68 0.58 7.14
CA THR A 142 0.48 0.62 6.28
C THR A 142 -0.66 1.40 6.94
N ASP A 143 -0.90 1.19 8.24
CA ASP A 143 -1.96 1.87 8.98
C ASP A 143 -1.67 3.36 9.18
N GLN A 144 -0.42 3.71 9.48
CA GLN A 144 0.00 5.12 9.58
C GLN A 144 -0.15 5.84 8.23
N ILE A 145 0.21 5.18 7.12
CA ILE A 145 0.05 5.73 5.77
C ILE A 145 -1.43 5.88 5.42
N ARG A 146 -2.27 4.88 5.69
CA ARG A 146 -3.73 4.94 5.47
C ARG A 146 -4.37 6.10 6.22
N ALA A 147 -4.06 6.23 7.52
CA ALA A 147 -4.59 7.29 8.37
C ALA A 147 -4.15 8.67 7.86
N ALA A 148 -2.86 8.82 7.53
CA ALA A 148 -2.33 10.06 6.97
C ALA A 148 -2.92 10.41 5.60
N ALA A 149 -3.23 9.41 4.77
CA ALA A 149 -3.91 9.57 3.50
C ALA A 149 -5.40 9.98 3.64
N GLY A 150 -5.95 9.92 4.85
CA GLY A 150 -7.35 10.23 5.14
C GLY A 150 -8.32 9.10 4.78
N LEU A 151 -7.81 7.86 4.67
CA LEU A 151 -8.66 6.70 4.41
C LEU A 151 -9.52 6.40 5.64
N LEU A 152 -10.83 6.22 5.41
CA LEU A 152 -11.79 5.98 6.47
C LEU A 152 -11.83 4.50 6.86
N HIS A 153 -11.91 4.27 8.17
CA HIS A 153 -12.35 3.01 8.76
C HIS A 153 -13.89 2.94 8.65
N PRO A 154 -14.47 2.13 7.74
CA PRO A 154 -15.90 2.14 7.43
C PRO A 154 -16.80 1.76 8.63
N TRP A 155 -16.22 1.25 9.72
CA TRP A 155 -16.92 0.89 10.96
C TRP A 155 -16.32 1.52 12.23
N GLY A 156 -15.63 2.66 12.12
CA GLY A 156 -14.94 3.28 13.26
C GLY A 156 -13.64 2.54 13.60
N THR A 157 -13.71 1.38 14.26
CA THR A 157 -12.54 0.52 14.55
C THR A 157 -12.26 -0.55 13.48
N GLY A 158 -13.11 -0.64 12.45
CA GLY A 158 -12.94 -1.57 11.32
C GLY A 158 -11.78 -1.21 10.39
N PRO A 159 -11.31 -2.07 9.48
CA PRO A 159 -10.13 -1.78 8.65
C PRO A 159 -10.44 -0.73 7.58
N ALA A 160 -9.54 0.25 7.36
CA ALA A 160 -9.73 1.34 6.38
C ALA A 160 -9.84 0.87 4.92
N VAL A 161 -9.54 -0.40 4.71
CA VAL A 161 -9.58 -1.12 3.46
C VAL A 161 -10.14 -2.52 3.70
N THR A 162 -10.86 -3.09 2.75
CA THR A 162 -11.36 -4.48 2.84
C THR A 162 -11.06 -5.26 1.58
N THR A 163 -10.74 -6.54 1.76
CA THR A 163 -10.46 -7.48 0.68
C THR A 163 -11.42 -8.65 0.77
N VAL A 164 -12.13 -8.94 -0.32
CA VAL A 164 -13.02 -10.09 -0.42
C VAL A 164 -12.53 -11.02 -1.52
N THR A 165 -12.36 -12.29 -1.19
CA THR A 165 -11.93 -13.32 -2.13
C THR A 165 -13.10 -14.23 -2.49
N PHE A 166 -13.34 -14.44 -3.78
CA PHE A 166 -14.39 -15.34 -4.29
C PHE A 166 -13.81 -16.28 -5.34
N ARG A 167 -14.16 -17.56 -5.24
CA ARG A 167 -13.79 -18.56 -6.25
C ARG A 167 -14.51 -18.26 -7.56
N ALA A 168 -13.75 -18.03 -8.64
CA ALA A 168 -14.32 -18.09 -9.98
C ALA A 168 -14.57 -19.57 -10.31
N TRP A 169 -15.82 -20.02 -10.18
CA TRP A 169 -16.22 -21.31 -10.72
C TRP A 169 -16.42 -21.14 -12.23
N ALA A 170 -15.65 -21.89 -13.01
CA ALA A 170 -15.88 -22.09 -14.44
C ALA A 170 -16.93 -23.19 -14.65
#